data_AF-A0A6N4VGZ0-F1
#
_entry.id   AF-A0A6N4VGZ0-F1
#
_cell.length_a   1.000
_cell.length_b   1.000
_cell.length_c   1.000
_cell.angle_alpha   90.00
_cell.angle_beta   90.00
_cell.angle_gamma   90.00
#
_symmetry.space_group_name_H-M   'P 1'
#
loop_
_entity.id
_entity.type
_entity.pdbx_description
1 polymer ?
#
loop_
_entity_poly.entity_id
_entity_poly.type
_entity_poly.pdbx_seq_one_letter_code
_entity_poly.pdbx_strand_id
1 'polypeptide(L)'
;MAMDDYYEALRVLLSQRNALERNPSVAAKLDEEEIRNLLLIGLNAHFEGAAGGEVFNGAGKTDILIRVDDRNIFIGECKVWSGPRTMDSALDQLFRYLVWRDTKAAILLFIRSKNVSAVIDKAIQKVREHPIISAAKLIHRQTLIIMSSRCTRPAIPNVKSI
;
A
#
# COMPACT_ATOMS: atom_id res chain seq x y z
N MET A 1 2.21 -15.61 -14.22
CA MET A 1 1.41 -14.44 -14.67
C MET A 1 1.06 -13.56 -13.47
N ALA A 2 -0.09 -13.67 -12.79
CA ALA A 2 -0.45 -12.72 -11.71
C ALA A 2 0.48 -12.66 -10.46
N MET A 3 1.30 -13.69 -10.21
CA MET A 3 2.31 -13.64 -9.14
C MET A 3 3.55 -12.85 -9.59
N ASP A 4 3.89 -12.94 -10.87
CA ASP A 4 5.04 -12.26 -11.46
C ASP A 4 4.76 -10.75 -11.51
N ASP A 5 3.56 -10.35 -11.94
CA ASP A 5 3.17 -8.94 -12.03
C ASP A 5 3.19 -8.21 -10.67
N TYR A 6 2.84 -8.91 -9.59
CA TYR A 6 2.94 -8.37 -8.23
C TYR A 6 4.39 -8.11 -7.82
N TYR A 7 5.28 -9.08 -8.08
CA TYR A 7 6.69 -8.92 -7.77
C TYR A 7 7.34 -7.85 -8.66
N GLU A 8 6.88 -7.69 -9.90
CA GLU A 8 7.27 -6.59 -10.77
C GLU A 8 6.82 -5.23 -10.22
N ALA A 9 5.58 -5.10 -9.75
CA ALA A 9 5.11 -3.88 -9.10
C ALA A 9 5.96 -3.53 -7.87
N LEU A 10 6.27 -4.54 -7.04
CA LEU A 10 7.19 -4.36 -5.91
C LEU A 10 8.59 -3.95 -6.38
N ARG A 11 9.14 -4.56 -7.43
CA ARG A 11 10.46 -4.24 -7.97
C ARG A 11 10.53 -2.78 -8.43
N VAL A 12 9.50 -2.31 -9.14
CA VAL A 12 9.38 -0.92 -9.58
C VAL A 12 9.31 0.03 -8.37
N LEU A 13 8.45 -0.25 -7.40
CA LEU A 13 8.32 0.57 -6.18
C LEU A 13 9.64 0.63 -5.38
N LEU A 14 10.35 -0.49 -5.26
CA LEU A 14 11.65 -0.55 -4.59
C LEU A 14 12.72 0.28 -5.31
N SER A 15 12.71 0.25 -6.65
CA SER A 15 13.60 1.07 -7.47
C SER A 15 13.33 2.56 -7.26
N GLN A 16 12.06 2.98 -7.27
CA GLN A 16 11.65 4.37 -7.04
C GLN A 16 11.99 4.84 -5.62
N ARG A 17 11.80 4.00 -4.61
CA ARG A 17 12.27 4.26 -3.24
C ARG A 17 13.76 4.55 -3.19
N ASN A 18 14.59 3.70 -3.82
CA ASN A 18 16.04 3.91 -3.87
C ASN A 18 16.41 5.25 -4.53
N ALA A 19 15.66 5.67 -5.55
CA ALA A 19 15.86 6.97 -6.18
C ALA A 19 15.51 8.14 -5.24
N LEU A 20 14.42 8.03 -4.47
CA LEU A 20 14.05 9.01 -3.44
C LEU A 20 15.07 9.08 -2.31
N GLU A 21 15.57 7.93 -1.82
CA GLU A 21 16.60 7.86 -0.77
C GLU A 21 17.93 8.51 -1.19
N ARG A 22 18.28 8.42 -2.49
CA ARG A 22 19.47 9.07 -3.06
C ARG A 22 19.30 10.58 -3.27
N ASN A 23 18.06 11.08 -3.23
CA ASN A 23 17.73 12.49 -3.46
C ASN A 23 16.92 13.07 -2.28
N PRO A 24 17.46 13.10 -1.05
CA PRO A 24 16.71 13.48 0.15
C PRO A 24 16.23 14.93 0.12
N SER A 25 16.95 15.83 -0.56
CA SER A 25 16.55 17.25 -0.73
C SER A 25 15.30 17.42 -1.59
N VAL A 26 15.06 16.49 -2.52
CA VAL A 26 13.83 16.42 -3.32
C VAL A 26 12.73 15.77 -2.51
N ALA A 27 13.00 14.58 -1.95
CA ALA A 27 12.02 13.82 -1.17
C ALA A 27 11.45 14.59 0.03
N ALA A 28 12.27 15.46 0.67
CA ALA A 28 11.83 16.29 1.80
C ALA A 28 10.77 17.34 1.42
N LYS A 29 10.68 17.73 0.14
CA LYS A 29 9.73 18.75 -0.34
C LYS A 29 8.38 18.17 -0.75
N LEU A 30 8.34 16.87 -1.07
CA LEU A 30 7.15 16.21 -1.58
C LEU A 30 6.21 15.80 -0.45
N ASP A 31 4.93 16.11 -0.55
CA ASP A 31 3.90 15.59 0.34
C ASP A 31 3.48 14.14 0.01
N GLU A 32 2.50 13.61 0.74
CA GLU A 32 2.00 12.24 0.53
C GLU A 32 1.45 12.03 -0.88
N GLU A 33 0.73 13.01 -1.41
CA GLU A 33 0.08 12.94 -2.72
C GLU A 33 1.09 13.06 -3.85
N GLU A 34 2.08 13.93 -3.70
CA GLU A 34 3.17 14.10 -4.65
C GLU A 34 4.05 12.85 -4.72
N ILE A 35 4.37 12.22 -3.58
CA ILE A 35 5.10 10.95 -3.57
C ILE A 35 4.26 9.84 -4.23
N ARG A 36 2.96 9.74 -3.92
CA ARG A 36 2.04 8.81 -4.58
C ARG A 36 2.04 8.99 -6.10
N ASN A 37 1.91 10.22 -6.58
CA ASN A 37 1.90 10.54 -8.01
C ASN A 37 3.21 10.13 -8.69
N LEU A 38 4.35 10.39 -8.04
CA LEU A 38 5.66 9.93 -8.53
C LEU A 38 5.69 8.41 -8.67
N LEU A 39 5.24 7.68 -7.64
CA LEU A 39 5.20 6.21 -7.68
C LEU A 39 4.30 5.68 -8.81
N LEU A 40 3.14 6.30 -9.02
CA LEU A 40 2.22 5.98 -10.11
C LEU A 40 2.84 6.21 -11.49
N ILE A 41 3.63 7.28 -11.68
CA ILE A 41 4.33 7.52 -12.94
C ILE A 41 5.28 6.35 -13.25
N GLY A 42 6.09 5.94 -12.28
CA GLY A 42 7.01 4.81 -12.50
C GLY A 42 6.29 3.48 -12.68
N LEU A 43 5.19 3.25 -11.98
CA LEU A 43 4.34 2.08 -12.18
C LEU A 43 3.70 2.07 -13.57
N ASN A 44 3.15 3.20 -14.04
CA ASN A 44 2.53 3.30 -15.36
C ASN A 44 3.52 3.22 -16.51
N ALA A 45 4.77 3.65 -16.30
CA ALA A 45 5.83 3.42 -17.28
C ALA A 45 6.14 1.92 -17.47
N HIS A 46 5.85 1.08 -16.47
CA HIS A 46 6.06 -0.37 -16.54
C HIS A 46 4.81 -1.14 -16.96
N PHE A 47 3.65 -0.77 -16.42
CA PHE A 47 2.36 -1.44 -16.66
C PHE A 47 1.52 -0.77 -17.76
N GLU A 48 2.15 0.09 -18.57
CA GLU A 48 1.54 0.73 -19.75
C GLU A 48 0.19 1.42 -19.47
N GLY A 49 0.08 2.09 -18.32
CA GLY A 49 -1.15 2.79 -17.90
C GLY A 49 -2.14 1.96 -17.08
N ALA A 50 -1.87 0.68 -16.82
CA ALA A 50 -2.74 -0.19 -16.02
C ALA A 50 -2.65 0.06 -14.49
N ALA A 51 -1.76 0.96 -14.04
CA ALA A 51 -1.67 1.41 -12.66
C ALA A 51 -2.48 2.70 -12.45
N GLY A 52 -3.69 2.57 -11.89
CA GLY A 52 -4.52 3.71 -11.55
C GLY A 52 -4.15 4.33 -10.19
N GLY A 53 -4.15 5.66 -10.13
CA GLY A 53 -4.37 6.42 -8.90
C GLY A 53 -5.81 6.94 -8.90
N GLU A 54 -6.47 6.90 -7.74
CA GLU A 54 -7.90 7.26 -7.59
C GLU A 54 -8.84 6.54 -8.58
N VAL A 55 -8.98 5.22 -8.42
CA VAL A 55 -10.07 4.48 -9.10
C VAL A 55 -11.36 4.70 -8.31
N PHE A 56 -12.10 5.74 -8.70
CA PHE A 56 -13.40 6.12 -8.12
C PHE A 56 -14.43 4.97 -8.23
N ASN A 57 -15.02 4.62 -7.09
CA ASN A 57 -16.45 4.39 -6.99
C ASN A 57 -16.95 4.81 -5.60
N GLY A 58 -17.45 6.04 -5.51
CA GLY A 58 -18.55 6.45 -4.64
C GLY A 58 -18.35 6.58 -3.11
N ALA A 59 -17.36 5.94 -2.47
CA ALA A 59 -17.29 5.97 -1.00
C ALA A 59 -15.89 5.82 -0.34
N GLY A 60 -14.79 5.74 -1.10
CA GLY A 60 -13.46 5.63 -0.49
C GLY A 60 -12.30 5.64 -1.50
N LYS A 61 -11.24 6.36 -1.16
CA LYS A 61 -9.94 6.51 -1.87
C LYS A 61 -8.91 5.43 -1.46
N THR A 62 -8.36 4.67 -2.43
CA THR A 62 -7.09 3.92 -2.29
C THR A 62 -6.01 4.67 -3.06
N ASP A 63 -4.78 4.73 -2.54
CA ASP A 63 -3.71 5.50 -3.16
C ASP A 63 -3.13 4.87 -4.46
N ILE A 64 -2.98 3.55 -4.54
CA ILE A 64 -2.46 2.85 -5.73
C ILE A 64 -3.27 1.58 -5.99
N LEU A 65 -3.78 1.42 -7.22
CA LEU A 65 -4.45 0.19 -7.67
C LEU A 65 -3.90 -0.24 -9.03
N ILE A 66 -3.38 -1.46 -9.16
CA ILE A 66 -2.93 -2.02 -10.44
C ILE A 66 -3.86 -3.16 -10.84
N ARG A 67 -4.42 -3.07 -12.04
CA ARG A 67 -5.39 -4.03 -12.56
C ARG A 67 -4.92 -4.62 -13.89
N VAL A 68 -4.86 -5.94 -13.97
CA VAL A 68 -4.50 -6.69 -15.20
C VAL A 68 -5.58 -7.75 -15.42
N ASP A 69 -6.09 -7.84 -16.65
CA ASP A 69 -7.15 -8.79 -17.06
C ASP A 69 -8.32 -8.84 -16.07
N ASP A 70 -8.85 -7.66 -15.75
CA ASP A 70 -9.94 -7.45 -14.79
C ASP A 70 -9.67 -7.87 -13.33
N ARG A 71 -8.42 -8.20 -12.96
CA ARG A 71 -8.03 -8.59 -11.60
C ARG A 71 -7.14 -7.55 -10.93
N ASN A 72 -7.41 -7.26 -9.66
CA ASN A 72 -6.52 -6.45 -8.83
C ASN A 72 -5.26 -7.28 -8.53
N ILE A 73 -4.12 -6.86 -9.06
CA ILE A 73 -2.83 -7.53 -8.82
C ILE A 73 -2.02 -6.86 -7.71
N PHE A 74 -2.30 -5.59 -7.42
CA PHE A 74 -1.66 -4.83 -6.36
C PHE A 74 -2.58 -3.72 -5.83
N ILE A 75 -2.67 -3.61 -4.51
CA ILE A 75 -3.38 -2.55 -3.78
C ILE A 75 -2.37 -1.88 -2.83
N GLY A 76 -2.16 -0.58 -2.98
CA GLY A 76 -1.23 0.20 -2.17
C GLY A 76 -1.95 1.33 -1.43
N GLU A 77 -1.72 1.42 -0.12
CA GLU A 77 -2.09 2.59 0.68
C GLU A 77 -0.82 3.37 1.03
N CYS A 78 -0.76 4.65 0.71
CA CYS A 78 0.39 5.52 0.98
C CYS A 78 0.15 6.28 2.28
N LYS A 79 1.16 6.33 3.17
CA LYS A 79 1.08 7.17 4.37
C LYS A 79 2.41 7.77 4.75
N VAL A 80 2.42 9.07 5.10
CA VAL A 80 3.53 9.67 5.84
C VAL A 80 3.41 9.36 7.33
N TRP A 81 4.43 8.73 7.90
CA TRP A 81 4.44 8.40 9.34
C TRP A 81 4.43 9.67 10.21
N SER A 82 3.41 9.78 11.05
CA SER A 82 3.30 10.79 12.11
C SER A 82 3.10 10.18 13.50
N GLY A 83 2.93 8.86 13.59
CA GLY A 83 2.85 8.11 14.85
C GLY A 83 2.12 6.77 14.67
N PRO A 84 1.93 5.98 15.75
CA PRO A 84 1.24 4.68 15.67
C PRO A 84 -0.18 4.76 15.08
N ARG A 85 -0.91 5.86 15.32
CA ARG A 85 -2.24 6.08 14.75
C ARG A 85 -2.24 6.16 13.21
N THR A 86 -1.12 6.51 12.60
CA THR A 86 -0.97 6.45 11.13
C THR A 86 -1.22 5.04 10.63
N MET A 87 -0.74 4.02 11.36
CA MET A 87 -0.94 2.61 10.99
C MET A 87 -2.36 2.14 11.22
N ASP A 88 -3.01 2.55 12.32
CA ASP A 88 -4.42 2.23 12.53
C ASP A 88 -5.26 2.74 11.34
N SER A 89 -5.06 4.02 10.97
CA SER A 89 -5.74 4.60 9.82
C SER A 89 -5.42 3.86 8.52
N ALA A 90 -4.14 3.59 8.24
CA ALA A 90 -3.71 2.91 7.02
C ALA A 90 -4.32 1.51 6.89
N LEU A 91 -4.31 0.73 7.97
CA LEU A 91 -4.88 -0.60 8.02
C LEU A 91 -6.40 -0.55 7.79
N ASP A 92 -7.10 0.35 8.47
CA ASP A 92 -8.54 0.56 8.27
C ASP A 92 -8.85 0.91 6.80
N GLN A 93 -8.08 1.81 6.19
CA GLN A 93 -8.26 2.17 4.78
C GLN A 93 -8.06 0.95 3.88
N LEU A 94 -6.93 0.25 4.04
CA LEU A 94 -6.57 -0.89 3.22
C LEU A 94 -7.61 -2.01 3.30
N PHE A 95 -8.10 -2.33 4.51
CA PHE A 95 -9.12 -3.37 4.72
C PHE A 95 -10.53 -2.99 4.26
N ARG A 96 -10.80 -1.72 3.95
CA ARG A 96 -12.06 -1.34 3.27
C ARG A 96 -12.07 -1.81 1.82
N TYR A 97 -10.92 -1.81 1.14
CA TYR A 97 -10.84 -2.16 -0.29
C TYR A 97 -10.56 -3.63 -0.56
N LEU A 98 -9.90 -4.32 0.38
CA LEU A 98 -9.61 -5.74 0.23
C LEU A 98 -10.92 -6.53 0.08
N VAL A 99 -11.22 -6.98 -1.15
CA VAL A 99 -12.24 -7.98 -1.37
C VAL A 99 -11.66 -9.37 -1.12
N TRP A 100 -12.52 -10.37 -0.93
CA TRP A 100 -12.11 -11.74 -0.58
C TRP A 100 -11.14 -12.41 -1.57
N ARG A 101 -10.98 -11.87 -2.78
CA ARG A 101 -10.00 -12.32 -3.79
C ARG A 101 -8.65 -11.60 -3.72
N ASP A 102 -8.57 -10.48 -3.01
CA ASP A 102 -7.38 -9.64 -2.96
C ASP A 102 -6.42 -10.18 -1.89
N THR A 103 -5.27 -10.67 -2.35
CA THR A 103 -4.23 -11.26 -1.49
C THR A 103 -2.93 -10.45 -1.49
N LYS A 104 -2.92 -9.30 -2.18
CA LYS A 104 -1.72 -8.59 -2.60
C LYS A 104 -1.84 -7.10 -2.32
N ALA A 105 -1.65 -6.77 -1.04
CA ALA A 105 -1.72 -5.40 -0.56
C ALA A 105 -0.40 -4.94 0.07
N ALA A 106 -0.21 -3.63 0.13
CA ALA A 106 0.93 -2.99 0.77
C ALA A 106 0.55 -1.65 1.39
N ILE A 107 1.19 -1.31 2.51
CA ILE A 107 1.15 0.04 3.08
C ILE A 107 2.49 0.70 2.82
N LEU A 108 2.56 1.60 1.86
CA LEU A 108 3.76 2.36 1.53
C LEU A 108 3.95 3.47 2.57
N LEU A 109 4.68 3.13 3.63
CA LEU A 109 4.94 4.03 4.75
C LEU A 109 6.18 4.90 4.51
N PHE A 110 6.01 6.21 4.41
CA PHE A 110 7.09 7.18 4.24
C PHE A 110 7.56 7.70 5.60
N ILE A 111 8.85 7.52 5.90
CA ILE A 111 9.43 7.85 7.20
C ILE A 111 10.42 8.99 7.04
N ARG A 112 10.15 10.12 7.70
CA ARG A 112 11.05 11.29 7.76
C ARG A 112 11.86 11.37 9.05
N SER A 113 11.65 10.42 9.97
CA SER A 113 12.33 10.36 11.27
C SER A 113 13.79 9.92 11.14
N LYS A 114 14.68 10.51 11.96
CA LYS A 114 16.07 10.04 12.09
C LYS A 114 16.17 8.62 12.66
N ASN A 115 15.22 8.22 13.52
CA ASN A 115 15.18 6.89 14.11
C ASN A 115 14.19 6.00 13.36
N VAL A 116 14.59 5.56 12.17
CA VAL A 116 13.77 4.71 11.30
C VAL A 116 13.46 3.37 11.97
N SER A 117 14.42 2.74 12.63
CA SER A 117 14.23 1.43 13.29
C SER A 117 13.08 1.45 14.30
N ALA A 118 13.04 2.47 15.18
CA ALA A 118 11.97 2.59 16.17
C ALA A 118 10.58 2.81 15.52
N VAL A 119 10.53 3.46 14.35
CA VAL A 119 9.29 3.63 13.59
C VAL A 119 8.83 2.27 13.02
N ILE A 120 9.74 1.49 12.44
CA ILE A 120 9.43 0.15 11.92
C ILE A 120 8.88 -0.73 13.04
N ASP A 121 9.55 -0.77 14.20
CA ASP A 121 9.16 -1.63 15.31
C ASP A 121 7.74 -1.31 15.79
N LYS A 122 7.42 -0.03 15.95
CA LYS A 122 6.07 0.43 16.29
C LYS A 122 5.05 0.09 15.20
N ALA A 123 5.42 0.24 13.93
CA ALA A 123 4.52 -0.08 12.84
C ALA A 123 4.23 -1.60 12.77
N ILE A 124 5.25 -2.45 12.93
CA ILE A 124 5.10 -3.91 13.01
C ILE A 124 4.24 -4.31 14.22
N GLN A 125 4.43 -3.65 15.36
CA GLN A 125 3.61 -3.90 16.53
C GLN A 125 2.12 -3.65 16.23
N LYS A 126 1.78 -2.49 15.63
CA LYS A 126 0.40 -2.16 15.23
C LYS A 126 -0.21 -3.18 14.28
N VAL A 127 0.60 -3.75 13.40
CA VAL A 127 0.17 -4.78 12.45
C VAL A 127 -0.14 -6.08 13.16
N ARG A 128 0.74 -6.51 14.09
CA ARG A 128 0.54 -7.73 14.89
C ARG A 128 -0.67 -7.64 15.82
N GLU A 129 -0.99 -6.45 16.31
CA GLU A 129 -2.17 -6.20 17.15
C GLU A 129 -3.49 -6.23 16.36
N HIS A 130 -3.45 -6.10 15.03
CA HIS A 130 -4.66 -5.95 14.24
C HIS A 130 -5.40 -7.31 14.07
N PRO A 131 -6.71 -7.39 14.37
CA PRO A 131 -7.42 -8.66 14.51
C PRO A 131 -7.59 -9.45 13.20
N ILE A 132 -7.59 -8.78 12.06
CA ILE A 132 -7.80 -9.40 10.72
C ILE A 132 -6.50 -10.03 10.17
N ILE A 133 -5.37 -9.76 10.82
CA ILE A 133 -4.05 -9.96 10.26
C ILE A 133 -3.45 -11.30 10.74
N SER A 134 -3.17 -12.21 9.81
CA SER A 134 -2.62 -13.55 10.11
C SER A 134 -1.14 -13.74 9.76
N ALA A 135 -0.57 -13.01 8.79
CA ALA A 135 0.86 -13.07 8.45
C ALA A 135 1.42 -11.79 7.79
N ALA A 136 2.30 -11.07 8.47
CA ALA A 136 2.99 -9.86 7.96
C ALA A 136 4.42 -10.15 7.52
N LYS A 137 4.80 -9.62 6.35
CA LYS A 137 6.16 -9.73 5.82
C LYS A 137 6.73 -8.34 5.57
N LEU A 138 7.65 -7.92 6.43
CA LEU A 138 8.47 -6.75 6.15
C LEU A 138 9.38 -7.07 4.96
N ILE A 139 9.27 -6.30 3.87
CA ILE A 139 10.11 -6.49 2.69
C ILE A 139 11.32 -5.54 2.71
N HIS A 140 11.30 -4.43 3.47
CA HIS A 140 12.50 -3.62 3.70
C HIS A 140 12.42 -2.67 4.92
N ARG A 141 13.58 -2.25 5.47
CA ARG A 141 13.65 -1.38 6.67
C ARG A 141 13.09 0.05 6.48
N GLN A 142 12.86 0.52 5.26
CA GLN A 142 12.34 1.88 5.01
C GLN A 142 10.95 1.88 4.36
N THR A 143 10.41 0.69 4.06
CA THR A 143 9.09 0.53 3.45
C THR A 143 8.43 -0.67 4.11
N LEU A 144 7.45 -0.38 4.95
CA LEU A 144 6.57 -1.42 5.47
C LEU A 144 5.83 -2.03 4.27
N ILE A 145 5.71 -3.35 4.20
CA ILE A 145 4.92 -4.02 3.15
C ILE A 145 4.03 -5.01 3.91
N ILE A 146 2.72 -4.99 3.65
CA ILE A 146 1.72 -5.60 4.54
C ILE A 146 0.77 -6.52 3.77
N MET A 147 1.04 -7.81 3.95
CA MET A 147 0.08 -8.90 4.22
C MET A 147 -0.77 -9.49 3.10
N SER A 148 -0.50 -10.78 2.85
CA SER A 148 -1.49 -11.73 2.38
C SER A 148 -2.44 -12.05 3.54
N SER A 149 -3.61 -11.42 3.57
CA SER A 149 -4.71 -11.92 4.41
C SER A 149 -5.39 -13.08 3.68
N ARG A 150 -5.54 -14.23 4.34
CA ARG A 150 -6.70 -15.09 4.07
C ARG A 150 -7.86 -14.45 4.83
N CYS A 151 -8.44 -13.40 4.25
CA CYS A 151 -9.59 -12.72 4.83
C CYS A 151 -10.82 -13.63 4.68
N THR A 152 -11.13 -14.41 5.71
CA THR A 152 -12.47 -15.02 5.85
C THR A 152 -13.39 -13.99 6.49
N ARG A 153 -13.70 -12.90 5.79
CA ARG A 153 -14.88 -12.10 6.20
C ARG A 153 -16.13 -12.96 5.94
N PRO A 154 -17.00 -13.20 6.93
CA PRO A 154 -18.34 -13.65 6.62
C PRO A 154 -18.99 -12.61 5.70
N ALA A 155 -19.68 -13.07 4.67
CA ALA A 155 -20.38 -12.20 3.73
C ALA A 155 -21.20 -11.15 4.47
N ILE A 156 -21.03 -9.87 4.13
CA ILE A 156 -21.94 -8.82 4.56
C ILE A 156 -23.31 -9.19 3.95
N PRO A 157 -24.36 -9.46 4.75
CA PRO A 157 -25.66 -9.76 4.19
C PRO A 157 -26.24 -8.49 3.57
N ASN A 158 -26.50 -8.55 2.26
CA ASN A 158 -27.46 -7.75 1.50
C ASN A 158 -27.60 -6.27 1.87
N VAL A 159 -26.90 -5.40 1.13
CA VAL A 159 -27.47 -4.08 0.82
C VAL A 159 -28.53 -4.31 -0.26
N LYS A 160 -29.80 -4.14 0.12
CA LYS A 160 -30.93 -4.15 -0.82
C LYS A 160 -30.73 -3.06 -1.86
N SER A 161 -30.77 -3.44 -3.13
CA SER A 161 -31.01 -2.53 -4.25
C SER A 161 -32.32 -1.78 -4.04
N ILE A 162 -32.26 -0.45 -4.19
CA ILE A 162 -33.40 0.36 -4.61
C ILE A 162 -33.35 0.40 -6.13
#